data_AF-A0AAN3M5V6-F1
#
_entry.id   AF-A0AAN3M5V6-F1
#
_cell.length_a   1.000
_cell.length_b   1.000
_cell.length_c   1.000
_cell.angle_alpha   90.00
_cell.angle_beta   90.00
_cell.angle_gamma   90.00
#
_symmetry.space_group_name_H-M   'P 1'
#
loop_
_entity.id
_entity.type
_entity.pdbx_description
1 polymer ?
#
loop_
_entity_poly.entity_id
_entity_poly.type
_entity_poly.pdbx_seq_one_letter_code
_entity_poly.pdbx_strand_id
1 'polypeptide(L)' 'MVMNQNDIEAMIQRYTEAEMAVLDGKSVTFNGQQMTMENLSEIRQGRQEWERRLAALITRRRGHPGYRLARF' A
#
# COMPACT_ATOMS: atom_id res chain seq x y z
N MET A 1 2.37 16.44 7.64
CA MET A 1 1.09 16.15 6.94
C MET A 1 0.51 14.89 7.53
N VAL A 2 -0.69 14.95 8.11
CA VAL A 2 -1.43 13.74 8.48
C VAL A 2 -1.90 13.11 7.17
N MET A 3 -1.31 11.97 6.81
CA MET A 3 -1.67 11.24 5.60
C MET A 3 -3.06 10.61 5.85
N ASN A 4 -4.07 11.08 5.12
CA ASN A 4 -5.44 10.60 5.28
C ASN A 4 -5.64 9.29 4.52
N GLN A 5 -6.72 8.59 4.83
CA GLN A 5 -7.07 7.32 4.18
C GLN A 5 -7.06 7.45 2.64
N ASN A 6 -7.62 8.54 2.11
CA ASN A 6 -7.65 8.82 0.67
C ASN A 6 -6.25 8.95 0.06
N ASP A 7 -5.28 9.51 0.78
CA ASP A 7 -3.90 9.64 0.28
C ASP A 7 -3.24 8.25 0.15
N ILE A 8 -3.55 7.35 1.09
CA ILE A 8 -3.05 5.98 1.08
C ILE A 8 -3.69 5.19 -0.08
N GLU A 9 -5.01 5.32 -0.27
CA GLU A 9 -5.72 4.68 -1.38
C GLU A 9 -5.22 5.19 -2.74
N ALA A 10 -4.98 6.50 -2.87
CA ALA A 10 -4.39 7.09 -4.07
C ALA A 10 -2.98 6.57 -4.36
N MET A 11 -2.16 6.34 -3.32
CA MET A 11 -0.85 5.72 -3.48
C MET A 11 -0.97 4.26 -3.94
N ILE A 12 -1.84 3.45 -3.32
CA ILE A 12 -2.06 2.05 -3.73
C ILE A 12 -2.50 1.97 -5.20
N GLN A 13 -3.39 2.85 -5.63
CA GLN A 13 -3.82 2.93 -7.02
C GLN A 13 -2.64 3.23 -7.97
N ARG A 14 -1.81 4.21 -7.62
CA ARG A 14 -0.59 4.54 -8.38
C ARG A 14 0.39 3.36 -8.48
N TYR A 15 0.59 2.59 -7.40
CA TYR A 15 1.40 1.36 -7.45
C TYR A 15 0.75 0.28 -8.33
N THR A 16 -0.58 0.27 -8.44
CA THR A 16 -1.32 -0.67 -9.29
C THR A 16 -1.20 -0.33 -10.76
N GLU A 17 -1.34 0.94 -11.12
CA GLU A 17 -1.10 1.42 -12.48
C GLU A 17 0.36 1.22 -12.89
N ALA A 18 1.31 1.47 -11.97
CA ALA A 18 2.72 1.22 -12.24
C ALA A 18 3.00 -0.26 -12.50
N GLU A 19 2.40 -1.18 -11.72
CA GLU A 19 2.53 -2.61 -11.97
C GLU A 19 1.99 -3.00 -13.35
N MET A 20 0.80 -2.52 -13.72
CA MET A 20 0.22 -2.81 -15.03
C MET A 20 1.09 -2.28 -16.18
N ALA A 21 1.59 -1.05 -16.07
CA ALA A 21 2.46 -0.47 -17.09
C ALA A 21 3.80 -1.22 -17.19
N VAL A 22 4.39 -1.63 -16.06
CA VAL A 22 5.59 -2.47 -16.05
C VAL A 22 5.33 -3.83 -16.70
N LEU A 23 4.19 -4.47 -16.42
CA LEU A 23 3.79 -5.73 -17.06
C LEU A 23 3.58 -5.59 -18.57
N ASP A 24 3.13 -4.43 -19.03
CA ASP A 24 3.00 -4.06 -20.45
C ASP A 24 4.38 -3.79 -21.12
N GLY A 25 5.47 -3.88 -20.35
CA GLY A 25 6.83 -3.62 -20.83
C GLY A 25 7.23 -2.15 -20.81
N LYS A 26 6.43 -1.27 -20.19
CA LYS A 26 6.70 0.16 -20.06
C LYS A 26 7.47 0.44 -18.78
N SER A 27 8.42 1.36 -18.85
CA SER A 27 9.08 1.90 -17.65
C SER A 27 8.27 3.03 -17.04
N VAL A 28 8.07 2.98 -15.71
CA VAL A 28 7.24 3.95 -14.98
C VAL A 28 8.10 4.72 -14.01
N THR A 29 8.02 6.05 -14.02
CA THR A 29 8.75 6.88 -13.06
C THR A 29 7.96 6.97 -11.76
N PHE A 30 8.41 6.27 -10.73
CA PHE A 30 7.79 6.25 -9.42
C PHE A 30 8.71 6.88 -8.37
N ASN A 31 8.22 7.87 -7.64
CA ASN A 31 9.00 8.58 -6.61
C ASN A 31 10.34 9.16 -7.13
N GLY A 32 10.39 9.57 -8.40
CA GLY A 32 11.61 10.07 -9.06
C GLY A 32 12.59 8.98 -9.51
N GLN A 33 12.29 7.70 -9.26
CA GLN A 33 13.08 6.56 -9.74
C GLN A 33 12.33 5.88 -10.90
N GLN A 34 13.06 5.46 -11.92
CA GLN A 34 12.49 4.69 -13.02
C GLN A 34 12.35 3.23 -12.57
N MET A 35 11.13 2.72 -12.54
CA MET A 35 10.82 1.35 -12.22
C MET A 35 10.50 0.56 -13.49
N THR A 36 11.04 -0.64 -13.56
CA THR A 36 10.92 -1.56 -14.70
C THR A 36 10.53 -2.96 -14.23
N MET A 37 10.47 -3.93 -15.15
CA MET A 37 10.16 -5.34 -14.82
C MET A 37 11.04 -5.89 -13.69
N GLU A 38 12.29 -5.44 -13.61
CA GLU A 38 13.23 -5.84 -12.56
C GLU A 38 12.78 -5.39 -11.16
N ASN A 39 12.04 -4.27 -11.08
CA ASN A 39 11.51 -3.70 -9.85
C ASN A 39 10.07 -4.19 -9.56
N LEU A 40 9.51 -5.11 -10.34
CA LEU A 40 8.13 -5.60 -10.15
C LEU A 40 7.94 -6.17 -8.72
N SER A 41 8.95 -6.86 -8.21
CA SER A 41 8.99 -7.37 -6.84
C SER A 41 8.92 -6.24 -5.81
N GLU A 42 9.62 -5.13 -6.02
CA GLU A 42 9.60 -3.96 -5.13
C GLU A 42 8.27 -3.20 -5.20
N ILE A 43 7.69 -3.05 -6.41
CA ILE A 43 6.37 -2.44 -6.61
C ILE A 43 5.30 -3.22 -5.82
N ARG A 44 5.33 -4.56 -5.91
CA ARG A 44 4.44 -5.44 -5.16
C ARG A 44 4.62 -5.30 -3.65
N GLN A 45 5.87 -5.32 -3.18
CA GLN A 45 6.16 -5.12 -1.75
C GLN A 45 5.69 -3.75 -1.26
N GLY A 46 5.91 -2.70 -2.05
CA GLY A 46 5.43 -1.35 -1.78
C GLY A 46 3.90 -1.31 -1.63
N ARG A 47 3.17 -1.91 -2.58
CA ARG A 47 1.70 -2.02 -2.48
C ARG A 47 1.26 -2.72 -1.20
N GLN A 48 1.86 -3.87 -0.90
CA GLN A 48 1.51 -4.67 0.26
C GLN A 48 1.77 -3.92 1.58
N GLU A 49 2.84 -3.14 1.64
CA GLU A 49 3.17 -2.26 2.77
C GLU A 49 2.12 -1.15 2.94
N TRP A 50 1.70 -0.51 1.85
CA TRP A 50 0.63 0.50 1.88
C TRP A 50 -0.73 -0.08 2.24
N GLU A 51 -1.07 -1.27 1.74
CA GLU A 51 -2.28 -2.01 2.13
C GLU A 51 -2.27 -2.37 3.61
N ARG A 52 -1.13 -2.84 4.14
CA ARG A 52 -0.97 -3.08 5.59
C ARG A 52 -1.19 -1.81 6.39
N ARG A 53 -0.62 -0.68 5.96
CA ARG A 53 -0.83 0.62 6.63
C ARG A 53 -2.29 1.05 6.56
N LEU A 54 -2.96 0.88 5.42
CA LEU A 54 -4.39 1.15 5.26
C LEU A 54 -5.22 0.27 6.21
N ALA A 55 -4.96 -1.03 6.23
CA ALA A 55 -5.64 -1.98 7.11
C ALA A 55 -5.45 -1.61 8.60
N ALA A 56 -4.22 -1.22 8.99
CA ALA A 56 -3.94 -0.75 10.34
C ALA A 56 -4.68 0.55 10.67
N LEU A 57 -4.77 1.49 9.71
CA LEU A 57 -5.48 2.75 9.87
C LEU A 57 -7.01 2.55 9.97
N ILE A 58 -7.57 1.66 9.15
CA ILE A 58 -8.98 1.24 9.20
C ILE A 58 -9.28 0.56 10.54
N THR A 59 -8.42 -0.35 11.00
CA THR A 59 -8.57 -1.05 12.28
C THR A 59 -8.53 -0.06 13.45
N ARG A 60 -7.61 0.91 13.43
CA ARG A 60 -7.55 1.99 14.41
C ARG A 60 -8.80 2.87 14.39
N ARG A 61 -9.32 3.21 13.20
CA ARG A 61 -10.57 3.98 13.04
C ARG A 61 -11.80 3.22 13.51
N ARG A 62 -11.87 1.91 13.29
CA ARG A 62 -13.01 1.07 13.67
C ARG A 62 -13.09 0.76 15.17
N GLY A 63 -12.05 1.04 15.94
CA GLY A 63 -12.02 0.77 17.37
C GLY A 63 -11.86 -0.72 17.68
N HIS A 64 -11.01 -1.06 18.63
CA HIS A 64 -10.87 -2.41 19.18
C HIS A 64 -12.14 -2.84 19.93
N PRO A 65 -12.75 -4.00 19.62
CA PRO A 65 -13.36 -4.86 20.63
C PRO A 65 -12.39 -6.01 20.86
N GLY A 66 -11.40 -5.82 21.73
CA GLY A 66 -10.29 -6.77 21.82
C GLY A 66 -9.57 -6.87 23.15
N TYR A 67 -10.16 -6.39 24.26
CA TYR A 67 -9.74 -6.89 25.56
C TYR A 67 -10.25 -8.34 25.68
N ARG A 68 -9.34 -9.30 25.51
CA ARG A 68 -9.61 -10.71 25.80
C ARG A 68 -9.72 -10.84 27.32
N LEU A 69 -10.94 -11.08 27.82
CA LEU A 69 -11.17 -11.48 29.21
C LEU A 69 -10.37 -12.76 29.47
N ALA A 70 -9.28 -12.66 30.24
CA ALA A 70 -8.65 -13.83 30.82
C ALA A 70 -9.66 -14.40 31.83
N ARG A 71 -10.17 -15.60 31.56
CA ARG A 71 -10.91 -16.37 32.56
C ARG A 71 -9.89 -17.18 33.36
N PHE A 72 -9.85 -16.87 34.65
CA PHE A 72 -9.23 -17.65 35.71
C PHE A 72 -10.04 -18.93 36.00
#